data_AF-A0A174KSE8-F1
#
_entry.id   AF-A0A174KSE8-F1
#
_cell.length_a   1.000
_cell.length_b   1.000
_cell.length_c   1.000
_cell.angle_alpha   90.00
_cell.angle_beta   90.00
_cell.angle_gamma   90.00
#
_symmetry.space_group_name_H-M   'P 1'
#
loop_
_entity.id
_entity.type
_entity.pdbx_description
1 polymer ?
#
loop_
_entity_poly.entity_id
_entity_poly.type
_entity_poly.pdbx_seq_one_letter_code
_entity_poly.pdbx_strand_id
1 'polypeptide(L)'
;MIQKVYDCSCQWKNQDYCQLSPSCKGWGCRFLTTPIEEIPATIQEKAKLFSKVYREAKQKGVLECPHYRSIFIDEVLANLPKGEVC
;
A
#
# COMPACT_ATOMS: atom_id res chain seq x y z
N MET A 1 -2.47 6.11 17.73
CA MET A 1 -1.76 6.04 16.44
C MET A 1 -2.55 6.67 15.26
N ILE A 2 -3.83 7.03 15.45
CA ILE A 2 -4.68 7.67 14.43
C ILE A 2 -4.30 9.14 14.16
N GLN A 3 -3.85 9.88 15.18
CA GLN A 3 -3.51 11.30 15.06
C GLN A 3 -2.48 11.59 13.95
N LYS A 4 -1.45 10.74 13.82
CA LYS A 4 -0.39 10.93 12.80
C LYS A 4 -0.92 10.83 11.38
N VAL A 5 -1.89 9.94 11.12
CA VAL A 5 -2.50 9.79 9.80
C VAL A 5 -3.36 11.02 9.49
N TYR A 6 -4.14 11.49 10.47
CA TYR A 6 -4.94 12.69 10.33
C TYR A 6 -4.07 13.93 10.04
N ASP A 7 -3.04 14.16 10.86
CA ASP A 7 -2.12 15.29 10.68
C ASP A 7 -1.43 15.24 9.31
N CYS A 8 -1.04 14.04 8.87
CA CYS A 8 -0.47 13.82 7.54
C CYS A 8 -1.48 14.11 6.42
N SER A 9 -2.75 13.75 6.60
CA SER A 9 -3.80 14.00 5.60
C SER A 9 -4.05 15.50 5.40
N CYS A 10 -3.99 16.30 6.48
CA CYS A 10 -4.08 17.75 6.41
C CYS A 10 -2.91 18.41 5.64
N GLN A 11 -1.77 17.72 5.54
CA GLN A 11 -0.61 18.19 4.79
C GLN A 11 -0.55 17.64 3.36
N TRP A 12 -1.53 16.84 2.95
CA TRP A 12 -1.58 16.24 1.63
C TRP A 12 -1.73 17.33 0.56
N LYS A 13 -0.79 17.40 -0.40
CA LYS A 13 -0.76 18.45 -1.44
C LYS A 13 -1.19 17.96 -2.81
N ASN A 14 -0.85 16.72 -3.14
CA ASN A 14 -1.10 16.11 -4.44
C ASN A 14 -0.97 14.58 -4.34
N GLN A 15 -1.29 13.88 -5.42
CA GLN A 15 -1.24 12.41 -5.49
C GLN A 15 0.14 11.83 -5.19
N ASP A 16 1.21 12.60 -5.43
CA ASP A 16 2.59 12.15 -5.25
C ASP A 16 3.08 12.31 -3.80
N TYR A 17 2.34 13.05 -2.97
CA TYR A 17 2.69 13.30 -1.57
C TYR A 17 2.89 12.01 -0.75
N CYS A 18 2.12 10.96 -1.07
CA CYS A 18 2.15 9.68 -0.36
C CYS A 18 3.14 8.66 -0.95
N GLN A 19 3.88 9.02 -2.01
CA GLN A 19 4.88 8.13 -2.61
C GLN A 19 6.06 7.92 -1.65
N LEU A 20 6.66 6.74 -1.71
CA LEU A 20 7.87 6.42 -0.94
C LEU A 20 9.12 7.02 -1.59
N SER A 21 9.17 7.08 -2.91
CA SER A 21 10.19 7.75 -3.71
C SER A 21 9.61 8.19 -5.06
N PRO A 22 10.30 9.05 -5.85
CA PRO A 22 9.81 9.50 -7.16
C PRO A 22 9.49 8.37 -8.16
N SER A 23 10.12 7.20 -7.98
CA SER A 23 9.91 6.01 -8.81
C SER A 23 9.09 4.92 -8.11
N CYS A 24 8.73 5.09 -6.84
CA CYS A 24 8.04 4.06 -6.05
C CYS A 24 6.88 4.65 -5.25
N LYS A 25 5.66 4.37 -5.71
CA LYS A 25 4.42 4.74 -5.01
C LYS A 25 4.21 3.96 -3.70
N GLY A 26 4.88 2.82 -3.52
CA GLY A 26 4.61 1.89 -2.42
C GLY A 26 3.16 1.39 -2.47
N TRP A 27 2.53 1.25 -1.30
CA TRP A 27 1.14 0.78 -1.16
C TRP A 27 0.09 1.91 -1.24
N GLY A 28 0.44 3.08 -1.77
CA GLY A 28 -0.44 4.25 -1.83
C GLY A 28 -0.52 5.09 -0.54
N CYS A 29 0.26 4.73 0.49
CA CYS A 29 0.42 5.52 1.70
C CYS A 29 1.82 5.33 2.29
N ARG A 30 2.49 6.43 2.65
CA ARG A 30 3.84 6.43 3.25
C ARG A 30 3.95 5.72 4.61
N PHE A 31 2.83 5.47 5.28
CA PHE A 31 2.81 4.75 6.56
C PHE A 31 2.72 3.23 6.37
N LEU A 32 2.41 2.75 5.17
CA LEU A 32 2.38 1.32 4.85
C LEU A 32 3.77 0.89 4.41
N THR A 33 4.39 0.02 5.19
CA THR A 33 5.80 -0.36 5.04
C THR A 33 5.99 -1.86 4.89
N THR A 34 4.90 -2.64 4.73
CA THR A 34 5.00 -4.08 4.45
C THR A 34 5.90 -4.30 3.24
N PRO A 35 7.06 -4.98 3.41
CA PRO A 35 7.93 -5.28 2.28
C PRO A 35 7.33 -6.39 1.42
N ILE A 36 7.68 -6.36 0.13
CA ILE A 36 7.47 -7.49 -0.80
C ILE A 36 8.78 -8.27 -0.80
N GLU A 37 8.87 -9.29 0.04
CA GLU A 37 10.08 -10.13 0.17
C GLU A 37 10.28 -11.01 -1.06
N GLU A 38 9.19 -11.61 -1.55
CA GLU A 38 9.16 -12.43 -2.75
C GLU A 38 8.00 -11.98 -3.64
N ILE A 39 8.21 -12.01 -4.96
CA ILE A 39 7.18 -11.63 -5.93
C ILE A 39 6.13 -12.75 -5.95
N PRO A 40 4.87 -12.47 -5.60
CA PRO A 40 3.83 -13.50 -5.55
C PRO A 40 3.52 -14.02 -6.95
N ALA A 41 3.72 -15.31 -7.17
CA ALA A 41 3.48 -15.98 -8.45
C ALA A 41 2.00 -16.39 -8.59
N THR A 42 1.36 -16.73 -7.47
CA THR A 42 -0.01 -17.25 -7.43
C THR A 42 -1.02 -16.21 -6.91
N ILE A 43 -2.29 -16.40 -7.28
CA ILE A 43 -3.41 -15.60 -6.73
C ILE A 43 -3.47 -15.72 -5.20
N GLN A 44 -3.17 -16.92 -4.67
CA GLN A 44 -3.18 -17.16 -3.22
C GLN A 44 -2.10 -16.33 -2.50
N GLU A 45 -0.90 -16.22 -3.06
CA GLU A 45 0.17 -15.39 -2.50
C GLU A 45 -0.18 -13.90 -2.57
N LYS A 46 -0.76 -13.45 -3.69
CA LYS A 46 -1.29 -12.08 -3.80
C LYS A 46 -2.34 -11.81 -2.72
N ALA A 47 -3.28 -12.73 -2.48
CA ALA A 47 -4.30 -12.59 -1.45
C ALA A 47 -3.72 -12.57 -0.01
N LYS A 48 -2.68 -13.37 0.25
CA LYS A 48 -1.95 -13.33 1.54
C LYS A 48 -1.27 -11.97 1.74
N LEU A 49 -0.61 -11.45 0.72
CA LEU A 49 0.06 -10.16 0.78
C LEU A 49 -0.94 -9.02 0.93
N PHE A 50 -2.05 -9.05 0.19
CA PHE A 50 -3.18 -8.13 0.37
C PHE A 50 -3.63 -8.10 1.83
N SER A 51 -3.88 -9.27 2.41
CA SER A 51 -4.34 -9.40 3.80
C SER A 51 -3.33 -8.83 4.80
N LYS A 52 -2.02 -9.01 4.56
CA LYS A 52 -0.94 -8.47 5.39
C LYS A 52 -0.94 -6.93 5.36
N VAL A 53 -0.95 -6.34 4.17
CA VAL A 53 -0.96 -4.88 3.98
C VAL A 53 -2.25 -4.25 4.50
N TYR A 54 -3.40 -4.88 4.23
CA TYR A 54 -4.70 -4.40 4.71
C TYR A 54 -4.78 -4.39 6.24
N ARG A 55 -4.27 -5.44 6.90
CA ARG A 55 -4.20 -5.50 8.36
C ARG A 55 -3.29 -4.40 8.93
N GLU A 56 -2.15 -4.15 8.31
CA GLU A 56 -1.26 -3.04 8.68
C GLU A 56 -1.98 -1.69 8.53
N ALA A 57 -2.69 -1.48 7.42
CA ALA A 57 -3.46 -0.26 7.18
C ALA A 57 -4.51 -0.02 8.26
N LYS A 58 -5.23 -1.07 8.65
CA LYS A 58 -6.21 -1.01 9.75
C LYS A 58 -5.54 -0.66 11.08
N GLN A 59 -4.45 -1.33 11.43
CA GLN A 59 -3.74 -1.11 12.71
C GLN A 59 -3.15 0.30 12.82
N LYS A 60 -2.65 0.85 11.72
CA LYS A 60 -2.06 2.20 11.67
C LYS A 60 -3.11 3.31 11.50
N GLY A 61 -4.38 2.97 11.25
CA GLY A 61 -5.47 3.92 11.01
C GLY A 61 -5.44 4.55 9.61
N VAL A 62 -4.69 3.95 8.66
CA VAL A 62 -4.58 4.42 7.28
C VAL A 62 -5.90 4.32 6.54
N LEU A 63 -6.76 3.36 6.92
CA LEU A 63 -8.11 3.21 6.36
C LEU A 63 -9.03 4.41 6.65
N GLU A 64 -8.72 5.21 7.67
CA GLU A 64 -9.47 6.43 8.02
C GLU A 64 -8.96 7.68 7.26
N CYS A 65 -7.89 7.55 6.47
CA CYS A 65 -7.35 8.67 5.69
C CYS A 65 -8.24 8.95 4.47
N PRO A 66 -8.73 10.19 4.26
CA PRO A 66 -9.60 10.53 3.13
C PRO A 66 -8.91 10.41 1.76
N HIS A 67 -7.57 10.39 1.75
CA HIS A 67 -6.77 10.28 0.53
C HIS A 67 -6.29 8.86 0.25
N TYR A 68 -6.52 7.92 1.16
CA TYR A 68 -6.16 6.52 0.97
C TYR A 68 -7.36 5.72 0.46
N ARG A 69 -7.10 4.81 -0.48
CA ARG A 69 -8.10 3.85 -0.97
C ARG A 69 -7.48 2.46 -0.97
N SER A 70 -8.20 1.48 -0.43
CA SER A 70 -7.73 0.09 -0.38
C SER A 70 -7.48 -0.51 -1.78
N ILE A 71 -8.11 0.04 -2.83
CA ILE A 71 -7.86 -0.34 -4.23
C ILE A 71 -6.40 -0.20 -4.65
N PHE A 72 -5.63 0.69 -3.99
CA PHE A 72 -4.21 0.85 -4.28
C PHE A 72 -3.41 -0.43 -3.97
N ILE A 73 -3.86 -1.25 -3.01
CA ILE A 73 -3.21 -2.53 -2.72
C ILE A 73 -3.38 -3.47 -3.92
N ASP A 74 -4.60 -3.58 -4.46
CA ASP A 74 -4.89 -4.40 -5.63
C ASP A 74 -4.15 -3.91 -6.87
N GLU A 75 -4.11 -2.60 -7.11
CA GLU A 75 -3.35 -2.00 -8.21
C GLU A 75 -1.86 -2.36 -8.13
N VAL A 76 -1.25 -2.26 -6.95
CA VAL A 76 0.16 -2.65 -6.76
C VAL A 76 0.34 -4.12 -7.06
N LEU A 77 -0.50 -5.00 -6.50
CA LEU A 77 -0.42 -6.45 -6.72
C LEU A 77 -0.68 -6.85 -8.18
N ALA A 78 -1.48 -6.09 -8.92
CA ALA A 78 -1.74 -6.29 -10.35
C ALA A 78 -0.54 -5.89 -11.23
N ASN A 79 0.22 -4.87 -10.81
CA ASN A 79 1.40 -4.38 -11.51
C ASN A 79 2.70 -5.13 -11.17
N LEU A 80 2.70 -5.97 -10.13
CA LEU A 80 3.84 -6.85 -9.88
C LEU A 80 4.05 -7.77 -11.09
N PRO A 81 5.31 -7.95 -11.55
CA PRO A 81 5.59 -8.84 -12.67
C PRO A 81 4.99 -10.19 -12.33
N LYS A 82 4.22 -10.76 -13.26
CA LYS A 82 3.84 -12.17 -13.15
C LYS A 82 5.15 -12.91 -13.15
N GLY A 83 5.40 -13.76 -12.14
CA GLY A 83 6.48 -14.73 -12.25
C GLY A 83 6.27 -15.45 -13.58
N GLU A 84 7.12 -15.15 -14.57
CA GLU A 84 7.18 -15.93 -15.80
C GLU A 84 7.62 -17.33 -15.35
N VAL A 85 6.63 -18.20 -15.17
CA VAL A 85 6.85 -19.63 -15.17
C VAL A 85 7.15 -19.97 -16.62
N CYS A 86 8.43 -19.94 -16.97
CA CYS A 86 8.96 -20.59 -18.17
C CYS A 86 9.20 -22.07 -17.87
#